data_AF-A0A7V6TFU6-F1
#
_entry.id   AF-A0A7V6TFU6-F1
#
_cell.length_a   1.000
_cell.length_b   1.000
_cell.length_c   1.000
_cell.angle_alpha   90.00
_cell.angle_beta   90.00
_cell.angle_gamma   90.00
#
_symmetry.space_group_name_H-M   'P 1'
#
loop_
_entity.id
_entity.type
_entity.pdbx_description
1 polymer ?
#
loop_
_entity_poly.entity_id
_entity_poly.type
_entity_poly.pdbx_seq_one_letter_code
_entity_poly.pdbx_strand_id
1 'polypeptide(L)'
;MKHEYKEFVNEISDEEAHEMIEKMARFIASRNLAPAGILLIESLHPLHSIGSQLLFFIMPFAEIIFDSHKYQRFALMIQDGNYVKALVRRIDELDEELHDERRKEAKLKRRRRRNQIKENFKNIFRKNKS
;
A
#
# COMPACT_ATOMS: atom_id res chain seq x y z
N MET A 1 26.93 33.40 -8.73
CA MET A 1 26.01 32.30 -8.36
C MET A 1 26.71 30.99 -8.65
N LYS A 2 27.03 30.19 -7.63
CA LYS A 2 27.49 28.81 -7.84
C LYS A 2 26.26 28.00 -8.22
N HIS A 3 26.14 27.58 -9.47
CA HIS A 3 25.18 26.56 -9.83
C HIS A 3 25.70 25.25 -9.21
N GLU A 4 25.13 24.86 -8.06
CA GLU A 4 25.25 23.49 -7.58
C GLU A 4 24.67 22.59 -8.67
N TYR A 5 25.54 21.87 -9.36
CA TYR A 5 25.12 20.75 -10.18
C TYR A 5 24.49 19.74 -9.23
N LYS A 6 23.16 19.64 -9.23
CA LYS A 6 22.48 18.49 -8.64
C LYS A 6 22.96 17.28 -9.43
N GLU A 7 23.85 16.48 -8.83
CA GLU A 7 24.25 15.20 -9.42
C GLU A 7 22.99 14.41 -9.73
N PHE A 8 22.86 13.99 -10.99
CA PHE A 8 21.80 13.08 -11.39
C PHE A 8 22.24 11.68 -11.00
N VAL A 9 21.58 11.13 -9.99
CA VAL A 9 21.70 9.75 -9.59
C VAL A 9 21.03 8.89 -10.65
N ASN A 10 21.80 8.00 -11.28
CA ASN A 10 21.33 7.11 -12.34
C ASN A 10 21.24 5.63 -11.90
N GLU A 11 21.70 5.32 -10.69
CA GLU A 11 21.75 3.97 -10.15
C GLU A 11 21.25 3.95 -8.70
N ILE A 12 20.68 2.81 -8.30
CA ILE A 12 20.28 2.52 -6.91
C ILE A 12 20.78 1.12 -6.58
N SER A 13 21.33 0.93 -5.38
CA SER A 13 21.67 -0.41 -4.91
C SER A 13 20.45 -1.16 -4.40
N ASP A 14 20.52 -2.48 -4.40
CA ASP A 14 19.44 -3.35 -3.90
C ASP A 14 19.12 -3.05 -2.42
N GLU A 15 20.13 -2.81 -1.58
CA GLU A 15 19.93 -2.42 -0.18
C GLU A 15 19.17 -1.09 -0.06
N GLU A 16 19.53 -0.09 -0.87
CA GLU A 16 18.84 1.20 -0.86
C GLU A 16 17.39 1.06 -1.34
N ALA A 17 17.16 0.26 -2.40
CA ALA A 17 15.82 -0.04 -2.90
C ALA A 17 14.96 -0.74 -1.83
N HIS A 18 15.52 -1.74 -1.15
CA HIS A 18 14.83 -2.46 -0.08
C HIS A 18 14.50 -1.57 1.12
N GLU A 19 15.40 -0.68 1.53
CA GLU A 19 15.10 0.30 2.57
C GLU A 19 13.94 1.22 2.20
N MET A 20 13.89 1.65 0.94
CA MET A 20 12.85 2.54 0.44
C MET A 20 11.50 1.84 0.35
N ILE A 21 11.49 0.58 -0.11
CA ILE A 21 10.32 -0.29 -0.06
C ILE A 21 9.78 -0.39 1.36
N GLU A 22 10.64 -0.67 2.34
CA GLU A 22 10.22 -0.84 3.73
C GLU A 22 9.59 0.43 4.30
N LYS A 23 10.21 1.59 4.06
CA LYS A 23 9.70 2.89 4.53
C LYS A 23 8.34 3.22 3.92
N MET A 24 8.19 3.03 2.61
CA MET A 24 6.91 3.26 1.92
C MET A 24 5.82 2.28 2.33
N ALA A 25 6.15 1.00 2.39
CA ALA A 25 5.18 -0.03 2.76
C ALA A 25 4.63 0.22 4.17
N ARG A 26 5.51 0.56 5.13
CA ARG A 26 5.09 0.99 6.47
C ARG A 26 4.24 2.24 6.46
N PHE A 27 4.60 3.26 5.66
CA PHE A 27 3.82 4.48 5.54
C PHE A 27 2.37 4.20 5.10
N ILE A 28 2.19 3.34 4.10
CA ILE A 28 0.88 2.98 3.54
C ILE A 28 0.09 2.08 4.50
N ALA A 29 0.68 0.99 4.99
CA ALA A 29 0.00 0.00 5.82
C ALA A 29 -0.43 0.57 7.19
N SER A 30 0.43 1.36 7.83
CA SER A 30 0.12 2.00 9.13
C SER A 30 -1.07 2.96 9.08
N ARG A 31 -1.41 3.48 7.90
CA ARG A 31 -2.53 4.42 7.69
C ARG A 31 -3.81 3.75 7.21
N ASN A 32 -3.87 2.41 7.20
CA ASN A 32 -4.97 1.63 6.60
C ASN A 32 -5.18 1.93 5.10
N LEU A 33 -4.11 2.33 4.41
CA LEU A 33 -4.16 2.65 2.98
C LEU A 33 -3.73 1.48 2.09
N ALA A 34 -3.37 0.32 2.65
CA ALA A 34 -2.83 -0.80 1.89
C ALA A 34 -3.71 -1.26 0.72
N PRO A 35 -5.03 -1.50 0.87
CA PRO A 35 -5.86 -1.91 -0.27
C PRO A 35 -5.90 -0.86 -1.38
N ALA A 36 -5.99 0.42 -1.02
CA ALA A 36 -6.02 1.53 -1.98
C ALA A 36 -4.65 1.75 -2.65
N GLY A 37 -3.57 1.63 -1.88
CA GLY A 37 -2.20 1.78 -2.36
C GLY A 37 -1.80 0.67 -3.32
N ILE A 38 -2.11 -0.59 -3.00
CA ILE A 38 -1.87 -1.74 -3.88
C ILE A 38 -2.63 -1.55 -5.19
N LEU A 39 -3.94 -1.28 -5.13
CA LEU A 39 -4.77 -1.08 -6.33
C LEU A 39 -4.22 0.04 -7.22
N LEU A 40 -3.80 1.16 -6.62
CA LEU A 40 -3.20 2.27 -7.34
C LEU A 40 -1.89 1.84 -8.03
N ILE A 41 -0.98 1.20 -7.32
CA ILE A 41 0.31 0.75 -7.88
C ILE A 41 0.10 -0.25 -9.01
N GLU A 42 -0.79 -1.24 -8.83
CA GLU A 42 -1.13 -2.21 -9.87
C GLU A 42 -1.79 -1.57 -11.09
N SER A 43 -2.64 -0.56 -10.89
CA SER A 43 -3.27 0.19 -11.99
C SER A 43 -2.26 0.99 -12.83
N LEU A 44 -1.12 1.33 -12.23
CA LEU A 44 -0.02 2.09 -12.85
C LEU A 44 1.09 1.19 -13.40
N HIS A 45 1.10 -0.11 -13.06
CA HIS A 45 2.06 -1.10 -13.56
C HIS A 45 2.20 -1.16 -15.10
N PRO A 46 1.18 -0.85 -15.94
CA PRO A 46 1.34 -0.77 -17.40
C PRO A 46 2.21 0.41 -17.90
N LEU A 47 2.61 1.35 -17.03
CA LEU A 47 3.21 2.64 -17.42
C LEU A 47 4.75 2.62 -17.54
N HIS A 48 5.40 1.46 -17.69
CA HIS A 48 6.84 1.41 -18.03
C HIS A 48 7.19 2.27 -19.28
N SER A 49 6.21 2.53 -20.17
CA SER A 49 6.34 3.41 -21.34
C SER A 49 6.28 4.92 -21.04
N ILE A 50 5.76 5.33 -19.87
CA ILE A 50 5.54 6.72 -19.45
C ILE A 50 6.19 6.99 -18.07
N GLY A 51 7.28 6.27 -17.78
CA GLY A 51 7.94 6.29 -16.47
C GLY A 51 8.24 7.69 -15.94
N SER A 52 8.62 8.64 -16.81
CA SER A 52 8.93 10.02 -16.43
C SER A 52 7.73 10.83 -15.90
N GLN A 53 6.50 10.55 -16.35
CA GLN A 53 5.31 11.28 -15.89
C GLN A 53 4.81 10.77 -14.53
N LEU A 54 4.99 9.46 -14.28
CA LEU A 54 4.69 8.86 -12.97
C LEU A 54 5.53 9.48 -11.85
N LEU A 55 6.78 9.88 -12.15
CA LEU A 55 7.67 10.54 -11.18
C LEU A 55 7.12 11.88 -10.68
N PHE A 56 6.42 12.64 -11.52
CA PHE A 56 5.78 13.89 -11.11
C PHE A 56 4.53 13.64 -10.27
N PHE A 57 3.79 12.56 -10.52
CA PHE A 57 2.63 12.17 -9.72
C PHE A 57 3.01 11.73 -8.30
N ILE A 58 4.12 11.00 -8.16
CA ILE A 58 4.55 10.48 -6.84
C ILE A 58 5.34 11.52 -6.03
N MET A 59 5.84 12.58 -6.68
CA MET A 59 6.61 13.69 -6.07
C MET A 59 6.08 14.19 -4.71
N PRO A 60 4.79 14.55 -4.53
CA PRO A 60 4.29 15.04 -3.24
C PRO A 60 4.35 13.98 -2.13
N PHE A 61 4.34 12.69 -2.46
CA PHE A 61 4.43 11.60 -1.48
C PHE A 61 5.88 11.23 -1.18
N ALA A 62 6.75 11.31 -2.18
CA ALA A 62 8.17 11.03 -2.03
C ALA A 62 8.84 12.08 -1.12
N GLU A 63 8.56 13.38 -1.30
CA GLU A 63 9.11 14.44 -0.44
C GLU A 63 8.65 14.35 1.02
N ILE A 64 7.46 13.78 1.26
CA ILE A 64 6.95 13.51 2.62
C ILE A 64 7.76 12.41 3.32
N ILE A 65 8.32 11.47 2.55
CA ILE A 65 9.00 10.28 3.07
C ILE A 65 10.53 10.42 2.96
N PHE A 66 11.03 11.25 2.04
CA PHE A 66 12.42 11.25 1.56
C PHE A 66 12.91 12.66 1.13
N ASP A 67 14.18 12.97 1.38
CA ASP A 67 14.81 14.22 0.88
C ASP A 67 15.03 14.20 -0.65
N SER A 68 15.27 15.37 -1.26
CA SER A 68 15.40 15.52 -2.73
C SER A 68 16.40 14.58 -3.43
N HIS A 69 17.48 14.16 -2.76
CA HIS A 69 18.43 13.18 -3.30
C HIS A 69 17.86 11.75 -3.34
N LYS A 70 17.04 11.40 -2.34
CA LYS A 70 16.37 10.11 -2.24
C LYS A 70 15.19 10.00 -3.23
N TYR A 71 14.68 11.12 -3.76
CA TYR A 71 13.68 11.10 -4.83
C TYR A 71 14.20 10.47 -6.13
N GLN A 72 15.40 10.83 -6.58
CA GLN A 72 15.97 10.26 -7.81
C GLN A 72 16.17 8.75 -7.67
N ARG A 73 16.58 8.30 -6.48
CA ARG A 73 16.66 6.86 -6.15
C ARG A 73 15.29 6.18 -6.15
N PHE A 74 14.27 6.83 -5.59
CA PHE A 74 12.90 6.34 -5.63
C PHE A 74 12.41 6.16 -7.07
N ALA A 75 12.71 7.14 -7.92
CA ALA A 75 12.37 7.11 -9.33
C ALA A 75 12.98 5.90 -10.04
N LEU A 76 14.27 5.63 -9.80
CA LEU A 76 14.97 4.46 -10.34
C LEU A 76 14.38 3.15 -9.82
N MET A 77 14.04 3.09 -8.53
CA MET A 77 13.39 1.93 -7.93
C MET A 77 12.05 1.60 -8.60
N ILE A 78 11.20 2.60 -8.85
CA ILE A 78 9.88 2.39 -9.48
C ILE A 78 9.99 2.02 -10.97
N GLN A 79 11.10 2.36 -11.64
CA GLN A 79 11.34 1.93 -13.03
C GLN A 79 11.61 0.44 -13.15
N ASP A 80 12.01 -0.25 -12.08
CA ASP A 80 12.15 -1.70 -12.07
C ASP A 80 10.87 -2.37 -11.55
N GLY A 81 10.22 -3.13 -12.43
CA GLY A 81 9.01 -3.87 -12.10
C GLY A 81 9.20 -4.90 -10.97
N ASN A 82 10.42 -5.38 -10.73
CA ASN A 82 10.72 -6.27 -9.61
C ASN A 82 10.60 -5.55 -8.27
N TYR A 83 11.12 -4.32 -8.17
CA TYR A 83 10.98 -3.51 -6.96
C TYR A 83 9.55 -3.03 -6.75
N VAL A 84 8.80 -2.74 -7.82
CA VAL A 84 7.36 -2.43 -7.72
C VAL A 84 6.59 -3.63 -7.16
N LYS A 85 6.85 -4.85 -7.66
CA LYS A 85 6.25 -6.07 -7.12
C LYS A 85 6.65 -6.31 -5.66
N ALA A 86 7.91 -6.09 -5.32
CA ALA A 86 8.39 -6.19 -3.95
C ALA A 86 7.70 -5.17 -3.03
N LEU A 87 7.47 -3.94 -3.49
CA LEU A 87 6.71 -2.92 -2.76
C LEU A 87 5.27 -3.35 -2.51
N VAL A 88 4.56 -3.80 -3.54
CA VAL A 88 3.17 -4.29 -3.42
C VAL A 88 3.08 -5.44 -2.41
N ARG A 89 3.96 -6.44 -2.55
CA ARG A 89 4.02 -7.57 -1.63
C ARG A 89 4.28 -7.12 -0.20
N ARG A 90 5.22 -6.20 0.00
CA ARG A 90 5.58 -5.72 1.34
C ARG A 90 4.46 -4.90 2.00
N ILE A 91 3.70 -4.14 1.20
CA ILE A 91 2.50 -3.44 1.70
C ILE A 91 1.47 -4.45 2.22
N ASP A 92 1.22 -5.52 1.47
CA ASP A 92 0.24 -6.56 1.83
C ASP A 92 0.66 -7.30 3.11
N GLU A 93 1.93 -7.73 3.19
CA GLU A 93 2.50 -8.36 4.38
C GLU A 93 2.34 -7.48 5.63
N LEU A 94 2.69 -6.19 5.53
CA LEU A 94 2.56 -5.26 6.66
C LEU A 94 1.10 -4.95 7.01
N ASP A 95 0.18 -4.93 6.06
CA ASP A 95 -1.25 -4.75 6.33
C ASP A 95 -1.84 -5.93 7.10
N GLU A 96 -1.39 -7.15 6.77
CA GLU A 96 -1.73 -8.34 7.53
C GLU A 96 -1.10 -8.27 8.94
N GLU A 97 0.20 -8.05 9.05
CA GLU A 97 0.91 -7.92 10.34
C GLU A 97 0.27 -6.88 11.27
N LEU A 98 -0.10 -5.70 10.75
CA LEU A 98 -0.61 -4.58 11.56
C LEU A 98 -2.10 -4.68 11.89
N HIS A 99 -2.90 -5.39 11.10
CA HIS A 99 -4.38 -5.37 11.23
C HIS A 99 -5.03 -6.75 11.34
N ASP A 100 -4.27 -7.83 11.48
CA ASP A 100 -4.80 -9.19 11.60
C ASP A 100 -5.80 -9.32 12.76
N GLU A 101 -5.44 -8.83 13.95
CA GLU A 101 -6.32 -8.87 15.14
C GLU A 101 -7.66 -8.15 14.88
N ARG A 102 -7.61 -6.91 14.38
CA ARG A 102 -8.82 -6.15 14.02
C ARG A 102 -9.66 -6.88 12.97
N ARG A 103 -9.04 -7.50 11.97
CA ARG A 103 -9.77 -8.26 10.93
C ARG A 103 -10.42 -9.50 11.51
N LYS A 104 -9.73 -10.24 12.39
CA LYS A 104 -10.28 -11.40 13.11
C LYS A 104 -11.48 -11.00 13.96
N GLU A 105 -11.36 -9.93 14.73
CA GLU A 105 -12.46 -9.39 15.55
C GLU A 105 -13.66 -8.96 14.70
N ALA A 106 -13.41 -8.22 13.61
CA ALA A 106 -14.46 -7.77 12.70
C ALA A 106 -15.19 -8.96 12.04
N LYS A 107 -14.46 -10.01 11.63
CA LYS A 107 -15.02 -11.26 11.09
C LYS A 107 -15.91 -11.96 12.14
N LEU A 108 -15.44 -12.10 13.38
CA LEU A 108 -16.21 -12.69 14.47
C LEU A 108 -17.49 -11.90 14.77
N LYS A 109 -17.39 -10.56 14.86
CA LYS A 109 -18.55 -9.67 15.09
C LYS A 109 -19.58 -9.77 13.97
N ARG A 110 -19.15 -9.82 12.71
CA ARG A 110 -20.04 -10.03 11.55
C ARG A 110 -20.73 -11.40 11.61
N ARG A 111 -20.00 -12.46 11.97
CA ARG A 111 -20.58 -13.82 12.12
C ARG A 111 -21.63 -13.87 13.24
N ARG A 112 -21.32 -13.29 14.41
CA ARG A 112 -22.27 -13.19 15.54
C ARG A 112 -23.55 -12.45 15.13
N ARG A 113 -23.42 -11.29 14.49
CA ARG A 113 -24.57 -10.51 13.98
C ARG A 113 -25.42 -11.32 12.99
N ARG A 114 -24.80 -11.99 12.02
CA ARG A 114 -25.51 -12.85 11.05
C ARG A 114 -26.27 -13.99 11.74
N ASN A 115 -25.64 -14.67 12.70
CA ASN A 115 -26.29 -15.75 13.45
C ASN A 115 -27.47 -15.22 14.28
N GLN A 116 -27.32 -14.08 14.94
CA GLN A 116 -28.38 -13.48 15.74
C GLN A 116 -29.58 -13.05 14.87
N ILE A 117 -29.34 -12.48 13.69
CA ILE A 117 -30.39 -12.14 12.74
C ILE A 117 -31.14 -13.41 12.29
N LYS A 118 -30.42 -14.51 11.98
CA LYS A 118 -31.03 -15.79 11.59
C LYS A 118 -31.91 -16.37 12.70
N GLU A 119 -31.42 -16.39 13.93
CA GLU A 119 -32.18 -16.89 15.09
C GLU A 119 -33.42 -16.02 15.36
N ASN A 120 -33.28 -14.70 15.28
CA ASN A 120 -34.40 -13.78 15.45
C ASN A 120 -35.48 -14.02 14.38
N PHE A 121 -35.10 -14.15 13.11
CA PHE A 121 -36.04 -14.46 12.02
C PHE A 121 -36.76 -15.80 12.25
N LYS A 122 -36.01 -16.85 12.63
CA LYS A 122 -36.58 -18.18 12.93
C LYS A 122 -37.62 -18.09 14.06
N ASN A 123 -37.34 -17.34 15.11
CA ASN A 123 -38.26 -17.14 16.23
C ASN A 123 -39.53 -16.38 15.84
N ILE A 124 -39.41 -15.36 14.96
CA ILE A 124 -40.56 -14.62 14.43
C ILE A 124 -41.49 -15.54 13.62
N PHE A 125 -40.93 -16.33 12.69
CA PHE A 125 -41.73 -17.25 11.88
C PHE A 125 -42.39 -18.37 12.70
N ARG A 126 -41.76 -18.81 13.80
CA ARG A 126 -42.35 -19.82 14.70
C ARG A 126 -43.51 -19.26 15.53
N LYS A 127 -43.45 -17.98 15.90
CA LYS A 127 -44.48 -17.30 16.69
C LYS A 127 -45.77 -17.00 15.88
N ASN A 128 -45.66 -16.79 14.57
CA ASN A 128 -46.82 -16.54 13.70
C ASN A 128 -47.53 -17.84 13.22
N LYS A 129 -47.01 -19.02 13.57
CA LYS A 129 -47.57 -20.32 13.18
C LYS A 129 -48.30 -21.06 14.32
N SER A 130 -48.42 -20.42 15.49
CA SER A 130 -49.18 -20.87 16.67
C SER A 130 -50.31 -19.89 16.95
#